data_AF-A0A3B8JTX3-F1
#
_entry.id   AF-A0A3B8JTX3-F1
#
_cell.length_a   1.000
_cell.length_b   1.000
_cell.length_c   1.000
_cell.angle_alpha   90.00
_cell.angle_beta   90.00
_cell.angle_gamma   90.00
#
_symmetry.space_group_name_H-M   'P 1'
#
loop_
_entity.id
_entity.type
_entity.pdbx_description
1 polymer ?
#
loop_
_entity_poly.entity_id
_entity_poly.type
_entity_poly.pdbx_seq_one_letter_code
_entity_poly.pdbx_strand_id
1 'polypeptide(L)'
;MYDRAIELAHTNEYLNEEALAHELAAKFYLNWGKEKIAQVYLTDAYYAYARWGAKAKVEDLEQRYPQLLAPILNQNKSIHPGNTITTMTHGTITSTSSGIS
;
A
#
# COMPACT_ATOMS: atom_id res chain seq x y z
N MET A 1 -18.04 21.67 -9.41
CA MET A 1 -17.37 21.80 -8.09
C MET A 1 -17.99 20.94 -7.00
N TYR A 2 -19.22 20.42 -7.18
CA TYR A 2 -19.81 19.44 -6.26
C TYR A 2 -19.60 17.99 -6.70
N ASP A 3 -19.53 17.73 -8.00
CA ASP A 3 -19.39 16.37 -8.54
C ASP A 3 -18.08 15.70 -8.12
N ARG A 4 -17.00 16.48 -8.01
CA ARG A 4 -15.70 15.96 -7.57
C ARG A 4 -15.68 15.58 -6.09
N ALA A 5 -16.39 16.34 -5.25
CA ALA A 5 -16.50 16.05 -3.81
C ALA A 5 -17.39 14.82 -3.57
N ILE A 6 -18.44 14.64 -4.38
CA ILE A 6 -19.35 13.48 -4.30
C ILE A 6 -18.68 12.22 -4.86
N GLU A 7 -17.93 12.32 -5.97
CA GLU A 7 -17.08 11.21 -6.46
C GLU A 7 -16.02 10.81 -5.42
N LEU A 8 -15.36 11.80 -4.79
CA LEU A 8 -14.38 11.54 -3.74
C LEU A 8 -15.02 10.94 -2.49
N ALA A 9 -16.20 11.41 -2.06
CA ALA A 9 -16.92 10.84 -0.91
C ALA A 9 -17.29 9.38 -1.18
N HIS A 10 -17.96 9.09 -2.30
CA HIS A 10 -18.36 7.73 -2.65
C HIS A 10 -17.18 6.77 -2.85
N THR A 11 -16.06 7.23 -3.41
CA THR A 11 -14.91 6.34 -3.64
C THR A 11 -14.11 6.07 -2.36
N ASN A 12 -14.11 7.01 -1.40
CA ASN A 12 -13.28 6.92 -0.19
C ASN A 12 -14.05 6.43 1.05
N GLU A 13 -15.36 6.68 1.16
CA GLU A 13 -16.16 6.25 2.32
C GLU A 13 -16.16 4.72 2.45
N TYR A 14 -16.37 3.98 1.35
CA TYR A 14 -16.40 2.52 1.40
C TYR A 14 -15.03 1.90 1.71
N LEU A 15 -13.92 2.52 1.32
CA LEU A 15 -12.58 1.98 1.59
C LEU A 15 -12.22 2.02 3.08
N ASN A 16 -12.63 3.09 3.76
CA ASN A 16 -12.43 3.22 5.19
C ASN A 16 -13.35 2.27 5.97
N GLU A 17 -14.61 2.17 5.58
CA GLU A 17 -15.56 1.23 6.19
C GLU A 17 -15.17 -0.24 5.97
N GLU A 18 -14.73 -0.60 4.76
CA GLU A 18 -14.17 -1.92 4.42
C GLU A 18 -12.97 -2.25 5.32
N ALA A 19 -12.01 -1.32 5.45
CA ALA A 19 -10.85 -1.50 6.30
C ALA A 19 -11.23 -1.72 7.77
N LEU A 20 -12.19 -0.96 8.28
CA LEU A 20 -12.67 -1.07 9.65
C LEU A 20 -13.39 -2.41 9.89
N ALA A 21 -14.23 -2.85 8.96
CA ALA A 21 -14.92 -4.14 9.04
C ALA A 21 -13.92 -5.31 9.10
N HIS A 22 -12.89 -5.26 8.26
CA HIS A 22 -11.81 -6.24 8.27
C HIS A 22 -11.00 -6.22 9.58
N GLU A 23 -10.70 -5.04 10.14
CA GLU A 23 -10.02 -4.91 11.44
C GLU A 23 -10.84 -5.54 12.58
N LEU A 24 -12.15 -5.31 12.59
CA LEU A 24 -13.06 -5.88 13.59
C LEU A 24 -13.19 -7.39 13.45
N ALA A 25 -13.31 -7.90 12.22
CA ALA A 25 -13.32 -9.33 11.94
C ALA A 25 -12.03 -10.00 12.41
N ALA A 26 -10.87 -9.41 12.11
CA ALA A 26 -9.58 -9.90 12.57
C ALA A 26 -9.53 -10.01 14.10
N LYS A 27 -9.95 -8.97 14.82
CA LYS A 27 -10.02 -8.97 16.30
C LYS A 27 -10.95 -10.06 16.84
N PHE A 28 -12.12 -10.23 16.23
CA PHE A 28 -13.07 -11.26 16.62
C PHE A 28 -12.46 -12.67 16.49
N TYR A 29 -11.84 -12.97 15.34
CA TYR A 29 -11.21 -14.26 15.12
C TYR A 29 -9.95 -14.50 15.98
N LEU A 30 -9.21 -13.45 16.33
CA LEU A 30 -8.11 -13.55 17.31
C LEU A 30 -8.64 -13.93 18.69
N ASN A 31 -9.70 -13.28 19.15
CA ASN A 31 -10.31 -13.60 20.43
C ASN A 31 -10.88 -15.03 20.46
N TRP A 32 -11.26 -15.56 19.31
CA TRP A 32 -11.70 -16.95 19.15
C TRP A 32 -10.55 -17.97 18.95
N GLY A 33 -9.28 -17.52 18.95
CA GLY A 33 -8.12 -18.39 18.75
C GLY A 33 -7.96 -18.90 17.30
N LYS A 34 -8.58 -18.24 16.32
CA LYS A 34 -8.52 -18.57 14.89
C LYS A 34 -7.52 -17.67 14.17
N GLU A 35 -6.26 -17.74 14.57
CA GLU A 35 -5.18 -16.85 14.10
C GLU A 35 -5.02 -16.83 12.57
N LYS A 36 -5.15 -17.99 11.89
CA LYS A 36 -5.06 -18.05 10.42
C LYS A 36 -6.16 -17.24 9.73
N ILE A 37 -7.38 -17.28 10.28
CA ILE A 37 -8.52 -16.53 9.72
C ILE A 37 -8.32 -15.05 10.03
N ALA A 38 -7.91 -14.73 11.25
CA ALA A 38 -7.58 -13.37 11.62
C ALA A 38 -6.48 -12.75 10.76
N GLN A 39 -5.45 -13.51 10.40
CA GLN A 39 -4.37 -13.05 9.52
C GLN A 39 -4.89 -12.60 8.15
N VAL A 40 -5.84 -13.34 7.56
CA VAL A 40 -6.44 -12.97 6.26
C VAL A 40 -7.14 -11.63 6.38
N TYR A 41 -8.06 -11.49 7.35
CA TYR A 41 -8.78 -10.24 7.58
C TYR A 41 -7.86 -9.07 7.93
N LEU A 42 -6.80 -9.31 8.70
CA LEU A 42 -5.84 -8.27 9.06
C LEU A 42 -5.03 -7.80 7.85
N THR A 43 -4.72 -8.70 6.92
CA THR A 43 -4.04 -8.39 5.66
C THR A 43 -4.95 -7.56 4.74
N ASP A 44 -6.23 -7.91 4.66
CA ASP A 44 -7.21 -7.14 3.88
C ASP A 44 -7.40 -5.73 4.48
N ALA A 45 -7.50 -5.61 5.81
CA ALA A 45 -7.54 -4.32 6.50
C ALA A 45 -6.29 -3.47 6.20
N TYR A 46 -5.10 -4.08 6.23
CA TYR A 46 -3.84 -3.42 5.89
C TYR A 46 -3.87 -2.85 4.47
N TYR A 47 -4.27 -3.65 3.48
CA TYR A 47 -4.33 -3.19 2.09
C TYR A 47 -5.40 -2.12 1.87
N ALA A 48 -6.56 -2.25 2.51
CA ALA A 48 -7.62 -1.25 2.43
C ALA A 48 -7.18 0.10 3.03
N TYR A 49 -6.54 0.10 4.21
CA TYR A 49 -5.97 1.31 4.80
C TYR A 49 -4.82 1.89 3.97
N ALA A 50 -3.95 1.05 3.39
CA ALA A 50 -2.87 1.50 2.51
C ALA A 50 -3.41 2.14 1.23
N ARG A 51 -4.44 1.54 0.61
CA ARG A 51 -5.13 2.05 -0.58
C ARG A 51 -5.87 3.36 -0.30
N TRP A 52 -6.49 3.48 0.88
CA TRP A 52 -7.13 4.71 1.34
C TRP A 52 -6.12 5.81 1.69
N GLY A 53 -4.87 5.47 2.00
CA GLY A 53 -3.81 6.41 2.37
C GLY A 53 -3.75 6.69 3.88
N ALA A 54 -4.40 5.89 4.71
CA ALA A 54 -4.38 6.02 6.17
C ALA A 54 -3.10 5.45 6.78
N LYS A 55 -1.98 6.12 6.54
CA LYS A 55 -0.66 5.68 6.98
C LYS A 55 -0.57 5.43 8.49
N ALA A 56 -1.18 6.28 9.31
CA ALA A 56 -1.19 6.10 10.77
C ALA A 56 -1.87 4.79 11.20
N LYS A 57 -2.92 4.37 10.48
CA LYS A 57 -3.61 3.10 10.74
C LYS A 57 -2.79 1.90 10.27
N VAL A 58 -2.14 2.01 9.13
CA VAL A 58 -1.20 0.99 8.64
C VAL A 58 -0.09 0.76 9.67
N GLU A 59 0.56 1.82 10.14
CA GLU A 59 1.61 1.74 11.15
C GLU A 59 1.12 1.17 12.50
N ASP A 60 -0.10 1.52 12.95
CA ASP A 60 -0.70 0.93 14.16
C ASP A 60 -0.90 -0.59 14.02
N LEU A 61 -1.37 -1.05 12.86
CA LEU A 61 -1.56 -2.47 12.58
C LEU A 61 -0.22 -3.23 12.57
N GLU A 62 0.81 -2.66 11.94
CA GLU A 62 2.16 -3.22 11.93
C GLU A 62 2.74 -3.37 13.34
N GLN A 63 2.53 -2.37 14.20
CA GLN A 63 3.04 -2.38 15.57
C GLN A 63 2.28 -3.36 16.47
N ARG A 64 0.95 -3.45 16.33
CA ARG A 64 0.11 -4.33 17.17
C ARG A 64 0.20 -5.79 16.79
N TYR A 65 0.37 -6.08 15.50
CA TYR A 65 0.27 -7.43 14.97
C TYR A 65 1.45 -7.80 14.06
N PRO A 66 2.70 -7.59 14.49
CA PRO A 66 3.88 -7.80 13.64
C PRO A 66 4.03 -9.26 13.20
N GLN A 67 3.57 -10.21 14.02
CA GLN A 67 3.66 -11.65 13.71
C GLN A 67 2.64 -12.08 12.66
N LEU A 68 1.42 -11.51 12.70
CA LEU A 68 0.35 -11.83 11.76
C LEU A 68 0.63 -11.17 10.40
N LEU A 69 1.24 -9.97 10.39
CA LEU A 69 1.61 -9.25 9.18
C LEU A 69 3.03 -9.57 8.68
N ALA A 70 3.80 -10.42 9.39
CA ALA A 70 5.15 -10.82 8.96
C ALA A 70 5.24 -11.26 7.49
N PRO A 71 4.27 -12.04 6.92
CA PRO A 71 4.34 -12.45 5.52
C PRO A 71 4.36 -11.27 4.54
N ILE A 72 3.59 -10.21 4.81
CA ILE A 72 3.50 -9.03 3.93
C ILE A 72 4.63 -8.03 4.19
N LEU A 73 5.06 -7.88 5.44
CA LEU A 73 6.16 -6.97 5.81
C LEU A 73 7.51 -7.46 5.28
N ASN A 74 7.73 -8.77 5.26
CA ASN A 74 8.93 -9.36 4.68
C ASN A 74 8.95 -9.26 3.14
N GLN A 75 7.78 -9.26 2.48
CA GLN A 75 7.68 -9.03 1.04
C GLN A 75 8.06 -7.58 0.66
N ASN A 76 7.59 -6.60 1.42
CA ASN A 76 7.91 -5.19 1.16
C ASN A 76 9.41 -4.88 1.35
N LYS A 77 10.07 -5.60 2.27
CA LYS A 77 11.52 -5.46 2.53
C LYS A 77 12.42 -6.05 1.44
N SER A 78 11.89 -6.93 0.57
CA SER A 78 12.66 -7.59 -0.50
C SER A 78 12.73 -6.78 -1.81
N ILE A 79 11.93 -5.71 -1.94
CA ILE A 79 12.03 -4.80 -3.08
C ILE A 79 13.21 -3.86 -2.81
N HIS A 80 14.39 -4.18 -3.34
CA HIS A 80 15.55 -3.29 -3.38
C HIS A 80 15.40 -2.27 -4.55
N PRO A 81 15.12 -0.99 -4.32
CA PRO A 81 15.31 0.06 -5.33
C PRO A 81 16.81 0.45 -5.42
N GLY A 82 17.66 -0.55 -5.69
CA GLY A 82 19.12 -0.46 -5.59
C GLY A 82 19.88 -0.36 -6.91
N ASN A 83 19.22 -0.20 -8.05
CA ASN A 83 19.86 -0.02 -9.35
C ASN A 83 19.59 1.38 -9.91
N THR A 84 20.01 2.41 -9.17
CA THR A 84 20.31 3.72 -9.75
C THR A 84 21.82 3.90 -9.71
N ILE A 85 22.51 3.67 -10.84
CA ILE A 85 23.78 4.34 -11.10
C ILE A 85 23.52 5.37 -12.20
N THR A 86 23.44 6.61 -11.73
CA THR A 86 23.60 7.85 -12.48
C THR A 86 24.98 7.89 -13.15
N THR A 87 25.02 8.13 -14.46
CA THR A 87 26.19 8.75 -15.10
C THR A 87 25.72 10.00 -15.82
N MET A 88 25.75 11.12 -15.09
CA MET A 88 25.76 12.45 -15.69
C MET A 88 27.18 12.69 -16.22
N THR A 89 27.37 12.56 -17.53
CA THR A 89 28.57 13.04 -18.19
C THR A 89 28.23 14.37 -18.86
N HIS A 90 28.78 15.46 -18.34
CA HIS A 90 28.78 16.77 -18.98
C HIS A 90 29.50 16.67 -20.34
N GLY A 91 28.89 17.14 -21.43
CA GLY A 91 29.60 17.33 -22.70
C GLY A 91 28.73 17.40 -23.97
N THR A 92 28.38 18.64 -24.34
CA THR A 92 28.24 19.13 -25.73
C THR A 92 27.05 18.64 -26.57
N ILE A 93 26.13 19.58 -26.79
CA ILE A 93 25.17 19.66 -27.90
C ILE A 93 25.88 19.49 -29.27
N THR A 94 25.51 18.46 -30.04
CA THR A 94 25.61 18.50 -31.50
C THR A 94 24.44 17.73 -32.11
N SER A 95 23.50 18.50 -32.65
CA SER A 95 22.46 18.03 -33.56
C SER A 95 23.09 17.67 -34.90
N THR A 96 22.90 16.45 -35.39
CA THR A 96 23.02 16.16 -36.83
C THR A 96 21.97 15.13 -37.24
N SER A 97 20.94 15.64 -37.92
CA SER A 97 20.03 14.87 -38.74
C SER A 97 20.77 14.37 -39.99
N SER A 98 20.74 13.07 -40.24
CA SER A 98 21.06 12.53 -41.56
C SER A 98 20.03 11.45 -41.85
N GLY A 99 19.05 11.82 -42.67
CA GLY A 99 18.17 10.86 -43.33
C GLY A 99 18.97 10.02 -44.32
N ILE A 100 18.58 8.76 -44.45
CA ILE A 100 18.99 7.93 -45.57
C ILE A 100 17.74 7.21 -46.05
N SER A 101 17.60 7.27 -47.37
CA SER A 101 16.50 6.88 -48.24
C SER A 101 16.00 5.45 -48.09
#